data_AF-A0A429Y2G5-F1
#
_entry.id   AF-A0A429Y2G5-F1
#
_cell.length_a   1.000
_cell.length_b   1.000
_cell.length_c   1.000
_cell.angle_alpha   90.00
_cell.angle_beta   90.00
_cell.angle_gamma   90.00
#
_symmetry.space_group_name_H-M   'P 1'
#
loop_
_entity.id
_entity.type
_entity.pdbx_description
1 polymer ?
#
loop_
_entity_poly.entity_id
_entity_poly.type
_entity_poly.pdbx_seq_one_letter_code
_entity_poly.pdbx_strand_id
1 'polypeptide(L)' 'MLYPSIDKLMNVIDSKYSLVSVAAKRARQLQDENNPHLEKYQSYKFVGKALEEIYNGVLTIKESDDDESENGVKQDPA' A
#
# COMPACT_ATOMS: atom_id res chain seq x y z
N MET A 1 2.23 8.76 18.69
CA MET A 1 3.10 9.54 17.79
C MET A 1 3.13 8.85 16.44
N LEU A 2 3.37 9.58 15.35
CA LEU A 2 3.47 8.99 14.01
C LEU A 2 4.71 8.09 13.97
N TYR A 3 4.53 6.83 13.58
CA TYR A 3 5.63 5.92 13.30
C TYR A 3 5.36 5.29 11.92
N PRO A 4 6.38 5.23 11.05
CA PRO A 4 7.72 5.83 11.18
C PRO A 4 7.70 7.37 11.06
N SER A 5 8.85 8.02 11.22
CA SER A 5 8.99 9.46 10.93
C SER A 5 8.91 9.73 9.43
N ILE A 6 8.56 10.96 9.05
CA ILE A 6 8.47 11.36 7.64
C ILE A 6 9.79 11.17 6.90
N ASP A 7 10.92 11.54 7.50
CA ASP A 7 12.23 11.38 6.85
C ASP A 7 12.55 9.92 6.52
N LYS A 8 12.16 9.00 7.40
CA LYS A 8 12.31 7.55 7.16
C LYS A 8 11.44 7.06 6.02
N LEU A 9 10.22 7.59 5.90
CA LEU A 9 9.31 7.26 4.82
C LEU A 9 9.83 7.77 3.47
N MET A 10 10.39 8.98 3.45
CA MET A 10 10.96 9.60 2.25
C MET A 10 12.22 8.89 1.72
N ASN A 11 12.85 8.02 2.52
CA ASN A 11 13.94 7.15 2.04
C ASN A 11 13.43 5.92 1.27
N VAL A 12 12.13 5.62 1.36
CA VAL A 12 11.49 4.46 0.71
C VAL A 12 10.60 4.89 -0.46
N ILE A 13 10.07 6.11 -0.44
CA ILE A 13 9.24 6.65 -1.51
C ILE A 13 9.70 8.06 -1.89
N ASP A 14 9.79 8.30 -3.20
CA ASP A 14 10.49 9.47 -3.74
C ASP A 14 9.74 10.79 -3.62
N SER A 15 8.43 10.75 -3.32
CA SER A 15 7.61 11.95 -3.24
C SER A 15 6.63 11.94 -2.06
N LYS A 16 6.47 13.12 -1.44
CA LYS A 16 5.50 13.35 -0.35
C LYS A 16 4.06 13.11 -0.81
N TYR A 17 3.75 13.46 -2.07
CA TYR A 17 2.42 13.27 -2.64
C TYR A 17 2.12 11.80 -2.92
N SER A 18 3.11 11.06 -3.40
CA SER A 18 3.03 9.60 -3.58
C SER A 18 2.86 8.92 -2.23
N LEU A 19 3.61 9.34 -1.20
CA LEU A 19 3.47 8.82 0.16
C LEU A 19 2.04 8.95 0.67
N VAL A 20 1.46 10.16 0.58
CA VAL A 20 0.10 10.42 1.03
C VAL A 20 -0.91 9.59 0.24
N SER A 21 -0.78 9.53 -1.08
CA SER A 21 -1.72 8.83 -1.96
C SER A 21 -1.69 7.31 -1.76
N VAL A 22 -0.48 6.72 -1.69
CA VAL A 22 -0.28 5.27 -1.46
C VAL A 22 -0.76 4.90 -0.06
N ALA A 23 -0.39 5.66 0.97
CA ALA A 23 -0.83 5.40 2.35
C ALA A 23 -2.35 5.49 2.49
N ALA A 24 -3.00 6.47 1.85
CA ALA A 24 -4.45 6.61 1.87
C ALA A 24 -5.16 5.45 1.17
N LYS A 25 -4.68 5.05 -0.02
CA LYS A 25 -5.23 3.90 -0.75
C LYS A 25 -5.09 2.62 0.07
N ARG A 26 -3.91 2.38 0.64
CA ARG A 26 -3.65 1.19 1.44
C ARG A 26 -4.43 1.18 2.75
N ALA A 27 -4.60 2.33 3.41
CA ALA A 27 -5.42 2.43 4.60
C ALA A 27 -6.87 2.02 4.37
N ARG A 28 -7.45 2.35 3.20
CA ARG A 28 -8.80 1.89 2.82
C ARG A 28 -8.84 0.38 2.62
N GLN A 29 -7.87 -0.20 1.91
CA GLN A 29 -7.78 -1.65 1.75
C GLN A 29 -7.70 -2.38 3.10
N LEU A 30 -6.85 -1.90 4.01
CA LEU A 30 -6.76 -2.45 5.37
C LEU A 30 -8.07 -2.33 6.15
N GLN A 31 -8.85 -1.28 5.91
CA GLN A 31 -10.15 -1.07 6.54
C GLN A 31 -11.22 -2.01 5.99
N ASP A 32 -11.25 -2.20 4.67
CA ASP A 32 -12.29 -2.94 3.97
C ASP A 32 -12.03 -4.45 3.97
N GLU A 33 -10.79 -4.86 3.73
CA GLU A 33 -10.39 -6.25 3.52
C GLU A 33 -9.76 -6.89 4.78
N ASN A 34 -9.39 -6.07 5.77
CA ASN A 34 -8.68 -6.51 6.99
C ASN A 34 -7.50 -7.45 6.70
N ASN A 35 -6.68 -7.09 5.70
CA ASN A 35 -5.59 -7.88 5.16
C ASN A 35 -4.19 -7.30 5.52
N PRO A 36 -3.78 -7.32 6.81
CA PRO A 36 -2.47 -6.82 7.21
C PRO A 36 -1.32 -7.60 6.55
N HIS A 37 -0.28 -6.89 6.09
CA HIS A 37 0.94 -7.51 5.56
C HIS A 37 2.08 -7.59 6.59
N LEU A 38 1.90 -7.01 7.79
CA LEU A 38 2.84 -7.15 8.90
C LEU A 38 2.19 -7.95 10.02
N GLU A 39 3.00 -8.76 10.72
CA GLU A 39 2.53 -9.51 11.89
C GLU A 39 2.13 -8.58 13.05
N LYS A 40 2.79 -7.42 13.15
CA LYS A 40 2.58 -6.45 14.24
C LYS A 40 2.65 -5.03 13.72
N TYR A 41 1.82 -4.18 14.31
CA TYR A 41 1.78 -2.74 14.06
C TYR A 41 1.92 -1.97 15.36
N GLN A 42 2.61 -0.84 15.31
CA GLN A 42 2.63 0.13 16.39
C GLN A 42 1.37 1.03 16.35
N SER A 43 0.89 1.36 15.16
CA SER A 43 -0.31 2.16 14.97
C SER A 43 -1.59 1.35 15.08
N TYR A 44 -2.55 1.90 15.82
CA TYR A 44 -3.92 1.39 15.83
C TYR A 44 -4.73 1.86 14.63
N LYS A 45 -4.39 3.01 14.03
CA LYS A 45 -5.10 3.59 12.89
C LYS A 45 -4.58 3.01 11.58
N PHE A 46 -5.49 2.73 10.65
CA PHE A 46 -5.17 2.16 9.33
C PHE A 46 -4.13 2.97 8.54
N VAL A 47 -4.18 4.31 8.59
CA VAL A 47 -3.17 5.16 7.95
C VAL A 47 -1.78 4.92 8.51
N GLY A 48 -1.63 4.81 9.83
CA GLY A 48 -0.33 4.51 10.42
C GLY A 48 0.14 3.09 10.07
N LYS A 49 -0.77 2.11 10.05
CA LYS A 49 -0.45 0.74 9.61
C LYS A 49 0.05 0.71 8.16
N ALA A 50 -0.57 1.48 7.28
CA ALA A 50 -0.13 1.63 5.90
C ALA A 50 1.26 2.28 5.81
N LEU A 51 1.55 3.30 6.62
CA LEU A 51 2.88 3.91 6.67
C LEU A 51 3.95 2.93 7.17
N GLU A 52 3.62 2.08 8.13
CA GLU A 52 4.50 1.00 8.60
C GLU A 52 4.77 -0.03 7.50
N GLU A 53 3.77 -0.41 6.72
CA GLU A 53 3.95 -1.31 5.57
C GLU A 53 4.81 -0.70 4.47
N ILE A 54 4.61 0.59 4.16
CA ILE A 54 5.46 1.32 3.20
C ILE A 54 6.91 1.28 3.68
N TYR A 55 7.16 1.62 4.94
CA TYR A 55 8.52 1.64 5.50
C TYR A 55 9.21 0.28 5.53
N ASN A 56 8.46 -0.80 5.73
CA ASN A 56 9.00 -2.17 5.69
C ASN A 56 9.15 -2.70 4.25
N GLY A 57 8.78 -1.93 3.22
CA GLY A 57 8.92 -2.33 1.81
C GLY A 57 8.04 -3.50 1.40
N VAL A 58 7.01 -3.84 2.18
CA VAL A 58 6.10 -4.97 1.91
C VAL A 58 4.99 -4.61 0.92
N LEU A 59 4.98 -3.37 0.42
CA LEU A 59 4.09 -2.89 -0.62
C LEU A 59 4.86 -2.71 -1.93
N THR A 60 4.46 -3.44 -2.96
CA THR A 60 4.96 -3.23 -4.32
C THR A 60 4.12 -2.14 -4.98
N ILE A 61 4.67 -0.94 -5.12
CA ILE A 61 4.06 0.12 -5.93
C ILE A 61 4.33 -0.24 -7.39
N LYS A 62 3.32 -0.77 -8.10
CA LYS A 62 3.37 -0.82 -9.56
C LYS A 62 3.12 0.60 -10.06
N GLU A 63 4.16 1.25 -10.56
CA GLU A 63 3.97 2.37 -11.48
C GLU A 63 3.32 1.78 -12.71
N SER A 64 2.08 2.17 -12.96
CA SER A 64 1.41 1.89 -14.22
C SER A 64 2.11 2.73 -15.28
N ASP A 65 3.18 2.19 -15.86
CA ASP A 65 3.43 2.42 -17.28
C ASP A 65 2.20 1.87 -18.02
N ASP A 66 1.62 2.68 -18.89
CA ASP A 66 0.47 2.31 -19.70
C ASP A 66 0.72 0.98 -20.44
N ASP A 67 0.08 -0.10 -19.98
CA ASP A 67 -0.07 -1.32 -20.78
C ASP A 67 -1.52 -1.83 -20.66
N GLU A 68 -2.35 -1.26 -21.52
CA GLU A 68 -3.51 -1.92 -22.09
C GLU A 68 -3.05 -3.23 -22.75
N SER A 69 -3.22 -4.37 -22.08
CA SER A 69 -3.44 -5.64 -22.79
C SER A 69 -4.37 -6.57 -22.02
N GLU A 70 -5.46 -6.87 -22.73
CA GLU A 70 -6.55 -7.79 -22.45
C GLU A 70 -6.07 -9.17 -21.93
N ASN A 71 -6.87 -9.86 -21.11
CA ASN A 71 -7.97 -10.67 -21.64
C ASN A 71 -8.67 -11.45 -20.51
N GLY A 72 -9.94 -11.13 -20.28
CA GLY A 72 -10.84 -12.03 -19.59
C GLY A 72 -11.30 -13.12 -20.56
N VAL A 73 -10.70 -14.31 -20.50
CA VAL A 73 -11.32 -15.50 -21.07
C VAL A 73 -12.02 -16.25 -19.95
N LYS A 74 -13.31 -15.98 -19.81
CA LYS A 74 -14.24 -16.98 -19.29
C LYS A 74 -14.33 -18.09 -20.34
N GLN A 75 -13.90 -19.29 -19.99
CA GLN A 75 -14.40 -20.51 -20.62
C GLN A 75 -14.76 -21.49 -19.52
N ASP A 76 -16.06 -21.54 -19.21
CA ASP A 76 -16.70 -22.62 -18.49
C ASP A 76 -16.54 -23.93 -19.29
N PRO A 77 -16.09 -25.04 -18.68
CA PRO A 77 -16.21 -26.35 -19.29
C PRO A 77 -17.56 -26.99 -18.92
N ALA A 78 -18.46 -27.10 -19.90
CA ALA A 78 -19.54 -28.08 -19.90
C ALA A 78 -19.87 -28.50 -21.35
#